data_AF-A0A4U1CAZ9-F1
#
_entry.id   AF-A0A4U1CAZ9-F1
#
_cell.length_a   1.000
_cell.length_b   1.000
_cell.length_c   1.000
_cell.angle_alpha   90.00
_cell.angle_beta   90.00
_cell.angle_gamma   90.00
#
_symmetry.space_group_name_H-M   'P 1'
#
loop_
_entity.id
_entity.type
_entity.pdbx_description
1 polymer ?
#
loop_
_entity_poly.entity_id
_entity_poly.type
_entity_poly.pdbx_seq_one_letter_code
_entity_poly.pdbx_strand_id
1 'polypeptide(L)' 'MKKKIFLNVLFNIGIILCIIGIGWAYNNNSPLVVAFFAAALVAFAYVKIQLIKSLNKDFKK' A
#
# COMPACT_ATOMS: atom_id res chain seq x y z
N MET A 1 10.64 -17.18 -0.47
CA MET A 1 10.28 -16.61 -1.80
C MET A 1 8.76 -16.44 -1.96
N LYS A 2 7.93 -17.50 -1.89
CA LYS A 2 6.46 -17.44 -2.10
C LYS A 2 5.72 -16.40 -1.22
N LYS A 3 6.02 -16.33 0.09
CA LYS A 3 5.42 -15.33 1.00
C LYS A 3 5.67 -13.88 0.55
N LYS A 4 6.87 -13.60 0.03
CA LYS A 4 7.26 -12.25 -0.39
C LYS A 4 6.58 -11.81 -1.69
N ILE A 5 6.32 -12.76 -2.61
CA ILE A 5 5.52 -12.54 -3.81
C ILE A 5 4.08 -12.19 -3.43
N PHE A 6 3.49 -12.97 -2.52
CA PHE A 6 2.14 -12.68 -2.01
C PHE A 6 2.05 -11.29 -1.36
N LEU A 7 3.01 -10.94 -0.50
CA LEU A 7 3.09 -9.61 0.11
C LEU A 7 3.20 -8.49 -0.95
N ASN A 8 4.02 -8.67 -1.99
CA ASN A 8 4.13 -7.66 -3.06
C ASN A 8 2.81 -7.46 -3.82
N VAL A 9 2.11 -8.56 -4.15
CA VAL A 9 0.80 -8.50 -4.81
C VAL A 9 -0.24 -7.84 -3.90
N LEU A 10 -0.27 -8.21 -2.62
CA LEU A 10 -1.16 -7.63 -1.61
C LEU A 10 -0.97 -6.11 -1.48
N PHE A 11 0.29 -5.63 -1.38
CA PHE A 11 0.56 -4.19 -1.28
C PHE A 11 0.21 -3.44 -2.56
N ASN A 12 0.42 -4.02 -3.73
CA ASN A 12 -0.02 -3.38 -4.99
C ASN A 12 -1.54 -3.27 -5.06
N ILE A 13 -2.27 -4.32 -4.71
CA ILE A 13 -3.75 -4.29 -4.67
C ILE A 13 -4.23 -3.26 -3.63
N GLY A 14 -3.63 -3.22 -2.45
CA GLY A 14 -3.95 -2.24 -1.41
C GLY A 14 -3.75 -0.79 -1.86
N ILE A 15 -2.66 -0.50 -2.58
CA ILE A 15 -2.41 0.84 -3.13
C ILE A 15 -3.45 1.20 -4.20
N ILE A 16 -3.78 0.27 -5.10
CA ILE A 16 -4.82 0.50 -6.13
C ILE A 16 -6.17 0.78 -5.48
N LEU A 17 -6.55 -0.01 -4.47
CA LEU A 17 -7.78 0.20 -3.69
C LEU A 17 -7.80 1.57 -3.01
N CYS A 18 -6.68 2.02 -2.45
CA CYS A 18 -6.61 3.35 -1.84
C CYS A 18 -6.81 4.46 -2.88
N ILE A 19 -6.21 4.35 -4.07
CA ILE A 19 -6.37 5.36 -5.13
C ILE A 19 -7.82 5.44 -5.61
N ILE A 20 -8.46 4.28 -5.85
CA ILE A 20 -9.87 4.22 -6.23
C ILE A 20 -10.76 4.75 -5.11
N GLY A 21 -10.47 4.37 -3.85
CA GLY A 21 -11.19 4.83 -2.67
C GLY A 21 -11.10 6.34 -2.45
N ILE A 22 -9.94 6.95 -2.71
CA ILE A 22 -9.76 8.41 -2.68
C ILE A 22 -10.62 9.07 -3.75
N GLY A 23 -10.57 8.59 -5.00
CA GLY A 23 -11.37 9.15 -6.10
C GLY A 23 -12.87 9.08 -5.82
N TRP A 24 -13.34 7.94 -5.28
CA TRP A 24 -14.74 7.78 -4.89
C TRP A 24 -15.12 8.68 -3.71
N ALA A 25 -14.30 8.75 -2.65
CA ALA A 25 -14.57 9.56 -1.47
C ALA A 25 -14.55 11.07 -1.78
N TYR A 26 -13.69 11.50 -2.71
CA TYR A 26 -13.64 12.87 -3.19
C TYR A 26 -14.94 13.24 -3.92
N ASN A 27 -15.44 12.37 -4.78
CA ASN A 27 -16.71 12.59 -5.49
C ASN A 27 -17.93 12.61 -4.55
N ASN A 28 -17.84 11.95 -3.39
CA ASN A 28 -18.91 11.92 -2.37
C ASN A 28 -18.73 13.00 -1.28
N ASN A 29 -17.86 14.00 -1.48
CA ASN A 29 -17.57 15.07 -0.50
C ASN A 29 -17.31 14.54 0.92
N SER A 30 -16.60 13.41 1.02
CA SER A 30 -16.34 12.72 2.29
C SER A 30 -14.87 12.89 2.70
N PRO A 31 -14.48 14.05 3.26
CA PRO A 31 -13.07 14.39 3.52
C PRO A 31 -12.41 13.47 4.55
N LEU A 32 -13.17 12.95 5.52
CA LEU A 32 -12.70 11.96 6.48
C LEU A 32 -12.25 10.65 5.81
N VAL A 33 -13.02 10.20 4.81
CA VAL A 33 -12.73 8.97 4.08
C VAL A 33 -11.53 9.16 3.15
N VAL A 34 -11.41 10.34 2.53
CA VAL A 34 -10.21 10.71 1.76
C VAL A 34 -8.97 10.71 2.65
N ALA A 35 -9.04 11.35 3.83
CA ALA A 35 -7.93 11.39 4.78
C ALA A 35 -7.55 9.99 5.27
N PHE A 36 -8.53 9.12 5.53
CA PHE A 36 -8.30 7.73 5.89
C PHE A 36 -7.56 6.96 4.79
N PHE A 37 -8.02 7.03 3.53
CA PHE A 37 -7.35 6.35 2.43
C PHE A 37 -5.97 6.94 2.13
N ALA A 38 -5.77 8.25 2.30
CA ALA A 38 -4.46 8.86 2.16
C ALA A 38 -3.48 8.33 3.23
N ALA A 39 -3.92 8.25 4.49
CA ALA A 39 -3.12 7.68 5.58
C ALA A 39 -2.83 6.18 5.35
N ALA A 40 -3.82 5.41 4.89
CA ALA A 40 -3.66 4.01 4.54
C ALA A 40 -2.67 3.81 3.38
N LEU A 41 -2.70 4.67 2.37
CA LEU A 41 -1.77 4.64 1.24
C LEU A 41 -0.33 4.86 1.71
N VAL A 42 -0.10 5.82 2.61
CA VAL A 42 1.21 6.08 3.22
C VAL A 42 1.69 4.86 4.01
N ALA A 43 0.81 4.24 4.82
CA ALA A 43 1.14 3.03 5.58
C ALA A 43 1.50 1.86 4.65
N PHE A 44 0.72 1.61 3.59
CA PHE A 44 1.02 0.57 2.61
C PHE A 44 2.34 0.82 1.88
N ALA A 45 2.62 2.06 1.50
CA ALA A 45 3.90 2.42 0.89
C ALA A 45 5.08 2.18 1.84
N TYR A 46 4.94 2.55 3.12
CA TYR A 46 5.97 2.32 4.14
C TYR A 46 6.29 0.82 4.33
N VAL A 47 5.25 -0.01 4.47
CA VAL A 47 5.46 -1.45 4.66
C VAL A 47 6.04 -2.09 3.39
N LYS A 48 5.64 -1.64 2.20
CA LYS A 48 6.24 -2.08 0.93
C LYS A 48 7.75 -1.77 0.87
N ILE A 49 8.16 -0.58 1.31
CA ILE A 49 9.58 -0.20 1.39
C ILE A 49 10.34 -1.10 2.37
N GLN A 50 9.77 -1.38 3.56
CA GLN A 50 10.39 -2.31 4.51
C GLN A 50 10.53 -3.72 3.91
N LEU A 51 9.52 -4.19 3.19
CA LEU A 51 9.55 -5.50 2.53
C LEU A 51 10.69 -5.58 1.51
N ILE A 52 10.88 -4.54 0.69
CA ILE A 52 11.96 -4.46 -0.30
C ILE A 52 13.32 -4.41 0.40
N LYS A 53 13.47 -3.62 1.47
CA LYS A 53 14.71 -3.59 2.27
C LYS A 53 15.05 -4.96 2.85
N SER A 54 14.06 -5.67 3.40
CA SER A 54 14.24 -7.04 3.91
C SER A 54 14.61 -8.02 2.79
N LEU A 55 13.96 -7.92 1.63
CA LEU A 55 14.27 -8.74 0.46
C LEU A 55 15.71 -8.54 -0.02
N ASN A 56 16.17 -7.28 -0.11
CA ASN A 56 17.54 -6.96 -0.52
C ASN A 56 18.60 -7.42 0.49
N LYS A 57 18.30 -7.41 1.80
CA LYS A 57 19.21 -7.97 2.81
C LYS A 57 19.36 -9.48 2.69
N ASP A 58 18.27 -10.19 2.39
CA ASP A 58 18.32 -11.64 2.17
C ASP A 58 19.02 -12.02 0.86
N PHE A 59 19.00 -11.16 -0.17
CA PHE A 59 19.72 -11.40 -1.43
C PHE A 59 21.22 -11.06 -1.38
N LYS A 60 21.64 -10.19 -0.45
CA LYS A 60 23.07 -9.85 -0.24
C LYS A 60 23.82 -10.85 0.64
N LYS A 61 23.13 -11.88 1.14
CA LYS A 61 23.67 -12.92 2.00
C LYS A 61 23.85 -14.20 1.20
#